data_AF-H3SG69-F1
#
_entry.id   AF-H3SG69-F1
#
_cell.length_a   1.000
_cell.length_b   1.000
_cell.length_c   1.000
_cell.angle_alpha   90.00
_cell.angle_beta   90.00
_cell.angle_gamma   90.00
#
_symmetry.space_group_name_H-M   'P 1'
#
loop_
_entity.id
_entity.type
_entity.pdbx_description
1 polymer ?
#
loop_
_entity_poly.entity_id
_entity_poly.type
_entity_poly.pdbx_seq_one_letter_code
_entity_poly.pdbx_strand_id
1 'polypeptide(L)'
;MVVVILMCSGSFRTIHNYMNGPFEVEGEQLLSVVDPEEVYQFHVRFQADTIYEPIAEQVEWMTAFQGMVRSDEKAVYEYSLAQLKDRFVVIRHNVDEPLDGVLEGALFRVPADVYGIANELIDGERQVLPFMLDMTGALQKKVTQIFYIMTPVFLFAVFNLIRALYRMMDRERHPVYKKLRTFGDADEAALSINQEMSNEVIRVKNYYVTPSWIIRQNWFTLKIARNYFEPDEVYDLDKVF
;
A
#
# COMPACT_ATOMS: atom_id res chain seq x y z
N MET A 1 -10.35 -7.28 2.85
CA MET A 1 -9.73 -7.93 1.68
C MET A 1 -9.56 -6.98 0.50
N VAL A 2 -10.60 -6.26 0.05
CA VAL A 2 -10.49 -5.32 -1.10
C VAL A 2 -9.34 -4.31 -0.95
N VAL A 3 -9.20 -3.68 0.23
CA VAL A 3 -8.10 -2.73 0.51
C VAL A 3 -6.72 -3.39 0.36
N VAL A 4 -6.55 -4.62 0.86
CA VAL A 4 -5.29 -5.37 0.73
C VAL A 4 -4.99 -5.67 -0.74
N ILE A 5 -5.99 -6.10 -1.50
CA ILE A 5 -5.85 -6.41 -2.94
C ILE A 5 -5.44 -5.15 -3.73
N LEU A 6 -6.11 -4.02 -3.49
CA LEU A 6 -5.79 -2.74 -4.14
C LEU A 6 -4.38 -2.24 -3.82
N MET A 7 -3.95 -2.40 -2.56
CA MET A 7 -2.61 -2.01 -2.15
C MET A 7 -1.52 -2.94 -2.72
N CYS A 8 -1.79 -4.25 -2.77
CA CYS A 8 -0.92 -5.21 -3.44
C CYS A 8 -0.81 -4.94 -4.94
N SER A 9 -1.91 -4.59 -5.62
CA SER A 9 -1.87 -4.29 -7.06
C SER A 9 -1.07 -3.02 -7.37
N GLY A 10 -1.25 -1.95 -6.57
CA GLY A 10 -0.52 -0.70 -6.77
C GLY A 10 1.00 -0.81 -6.51
N SER A 11 1.39 -1.68 -5.57
CA SER A 11 2.79 -1.90 -5.21
C SER A 11 3.44 -3.10 -5.93
N PHE A 12 2.69 -3.83 -6.75
CA PHE A 12 3.12 -5.11 -7.32
C PHE A 12 4.41 -4.96 -8.14
N ARG A 13 4.47 -3.92 -8.99
CA ARG A 13 5.66 -3.63 -9.80
C ARG A 13 6.90 -3.44 -8.93
N THR A 14 6.80 -2.64 -7.87
CA THR A 14 7.92 -2.36 -6.95
C THR A 14 8.39 -3.63 -6.24
N ILE A 15 7.45 -4.42 -5.70
CA ILE A 15 7.77 -5.69 -5.02
C ILE A 15 8.40 -6.68 -6.01
N HIS A 16 7.85 -6.81 -7.21
CA HIS A 16 8.37 -7.68 -8.25
C HIS A 16 9.81 -7.33 -8.63
N ASN A 17 10.12 -6.03 -8.80
CA ASN A 17 11.46 -5.58 -9.14
C ASN A 17 12.49 -5.80 -8.02
N TYR A 18 12.06 -5.68 -6.77
CA TYR A 18 12.91 -5.98 -5.63
C TYR A 18 13.20 -7.48 -5.48
N MET A 19 12.20 -8.33 -5.73
CA MET A 19 12.33 -9.78 -5.53
C MET A 19 13.03 -10.48 -6.70
N ASN A 20 12.78 -10.04 -7.93
CA ASN A 20 13.25 -10.71 -9.15
C ASN A 20 14.34 -9.94 -9.89
N GLY A 21 14.61 -8.69 -9.51
CA GLY A 21 15.73 -7.92 -10.03
C GLY A 21 17.02 -8.18 -9.24
N PRO A 22 18.15 -7.60 -9.68
CA PRO A 22 18.28 -6.75 -10.86
C PRO A 22 18.15 -7.55 -12.17
N PHE A 23 17.50 -6.95 -13.18
CA PHE A 23 17.40 -7.53 -14.51
C PHE A 23 18.58 -7.11 -15.37
N GLU A 24 19.23 -8.04 -16.03
CA GLU A 24 20.24 -7.73 -17.04
C GLU A 24 19.57 -7.08 -18.25
N VAL A 25 20.01 -5.87 -18.59
CA VAL A 25 19.53 -5.10 -19.74
C VAL A 25 20.71 -4.68 -20.59
N GLU A 26 20.53 -4.81 -21.89
CA GLU A 26 21.47 -4.26 -22.85
C GLU A 26 21.31 -2.74 -22.91
N GLY A 27 22.42 -2.03 -23.16
CA GLY A 27 22.39 -0.57 -23.26
C GLY A 27 21.35 -0.06 -24.27
N GLU A 28 21.15 -0.76 -25.39
CA GLU A 28 20.14 -0.40 -26.39
C GLU A 28 18.71 -0.38 -25.86
N GLN A 29 18.39 -1.27 -24.92
CA GLN A 29 17.06 -1.32 -24.33
C GLN A 29 16.82 -0.09 -23.45
N LEU A 30 17.82 0.34 -22.68
CA LEU A 30 17.77 1.57 -21.87
C LEU A 30 17.66 2.83 -22.73
N LEU A 31 18.29 2.84 -23.91
CA LEU A 31 18.20 3.94 -24.87
C LEU A 31 16.79 4.17 -25.41
N SER A 32 15.91 3.15 -25.37
CA SER A 32 14.52 3.25 -25.80
C SER A 32 13.57 3.79 -24.72
N VAL A 33 14.04 3.90 -23.47
CA VAL A 33 13.21 4.33 -22.33
C VAL A 33 13.01 5.84 -22.37
N VAL A 34 11.75 6.25 -22.54
CA VAL A 34 11.34 7.66 -22.47
C VAL A 34 10.91 8.04 -21.05
N ASP A 35 10.16 7.15 -20.38
CA ASP A 35 9.71 7.34 -19.01
C ASP A 35 10.04 6.12 -18.14
N PRO A 36 10.89 6.25 -17.10
CA PRO A 36 11.20 5.14 -16.19
C PRO A 36 9.98 4.69 -15.37
N GLU A 37 8.93 5.50 -15.28
CA GLU A 37 7.67 5.13 -14.61
C GLU A 37 6.79 4.22 -15.47
N GLU A 38 7.01 4.09 -16.77
CA GLU A 38 6.26 3.15 -17.61
C GLU A 38 6.97 1.79 -17.73
N VAL A 39 8.26 1.75 -17.41
CA VAL A 39 9.05 0.52 -17.47
C VAL A 39 8.69 -0.42 -16.33
N TYR A 40 8.20 -1.61 -16.70
CA TYR A 40 7.88 -2.64 -15.72
C TYR A 40 9.12 -3.18 -15.01
N GLN A 41 10.22 -3.43 -15.73
CA GLN A 41 11.52 -3.87 -15.19
C GLN A 41 12.45 -2.67 -15.01
N PHE A 42 12.39 -2.03 -13.85
CA PHE A 42 13.14 -0.80 -13.56
C PHE A 42 14.29 -1.03 -12.56
N HIS A 43 14.41 -2.22 -11.95
CA HIS A 43 15.62 -2.60 -11.20
C HIS A 43 16.56 -3.35 -12.14
N VAL A 44 17.65 -2.71 -12.54
CA VAL A 44 18.43 -3.11 -13.71
C VAL A 44 19.92 -3.22 -13.41
N ARG A 45 20.60 -4.04 -14.22
CA ARG A 45 22.06 -4.15 -14.27
C ARG A 45 22.53 -4.02 -15.72
N PHE A 46 23.52 -3.16 -15.95
CA PHE A 46 24.15 -3.00 -17.27
C PHE A 46 25.63 -2.60 -17.15
N GLN A 47 26.37 -2.79 -18.24
CA GLN A 47 27.77 -2.37 -18.36
C GLN A 47 27.83 -0.95 -18.96
N ALA A 48 28.48 -0.03 -18.26
CA ALA A 48 28.84 1.28 -18.79
C ALA A 48 30.17 1.22 -19.56
N ASP A 49 30.29 2.06 -20.58
CA ASP A 49 31.51 2.16 -21.39
C ASP A 49 32.57 2.98 -20.65
N THR A 50 32.15 4.07 -20.02
CA THR A 50 33.02 4.96 -19.24
C THR A 50 32.20 5.66 -18.17
N ILE A 51 32.81 5.84 -17.00
CA ILE A 51 32.21 6.52 -15.85
C ILE A 51 33.05 7.77 -15.60
N TYR A 52 32.38 8.91 -15.45
CA TYR A 52 32.99 10.21 -15.21
C TYR A 52 32.89 10.57 -13.72
N GLU A 53 33.75 11.51 -13.31
CA GLU A 53 33.73 12.06 -11.95
C GLU A 53 32.36 12.67 -11.59
N PRO A 54 32.04 12.76 -10.29
CA PRO A 54 30.79 13.35 -9.82
C PRO A 54 30.58 14.77 -10.35
N ILE A 55 29.38 15.02 -10.86
CA ILE A 55 28.93 16.32 -11.38
C ILE A 55 28.15 17.13 -10.35
N ALA A 56 27.60 16.47 -9.33
CA ALA A 56 26.85 17.10 -8.25
C ALA A 56 26.83 16.21 -7.00
N GLU A 57 26.64 16.84 -5.84
CA GLU A 57 26.52 16.17 -4.55
C GLU A 57 25.16 16.48 -3.91
N GLN A 58 24.55 15.48 -3.27
CA GLN A 58 23.40 15.67 -2.40
C GLN A 58 23.85 15.68 -0.95
N VAL A 59 23.66 16.83 -0.32
CA VAL A 59 24.01 17.07 1.08
C VAL A 59 22.77 16.98 1.96
N GLU A 60 22.89 16.30 3.10
CA GLU A 60 21.85 16.32 4.14
C GLU A 60 22.27 17.22 5.32
N TRP A 61 21.36 18.10 5.74
CA TRP A 61 21.55 18.97 6.89
C TRP A 61 21.11 18.26 8.17
N MET A 62 22.06 17.85 9.02
CA MET A 62 21.73 17.34 10.35
C MET A 62 21.59 18.50 11.33
N THR A 63 20.37 18.79 11.76
CA THR A 63 20.15 19.73 12.87
C THR A 63 20.35 18.99 14.19
N ALA A 64 21.45 19.26 14.88
CA ALA A 64 21.66 18.76 16.23
C ALA A 64 20.58 19.34 17.18
N PHE A 65 19.77 18.47 17.77
CA PHE A 65 18.88 18.84 18.88
C PHE A 65 19.74 19.25 20.09
N GLN A 66 19.37 20.33 20.78
CA GLN A 66 20.04 20.96 21.94
C GLN A 66 21.06 22.08 21.65
N GLY A 67 20.66 23.11 20.88
CA GLY A 67 21.17 24.47 21.06
C GLY A 67 22.64 24.76 20.73
N MET A 68 23.40 23.76 20.25
CA MET A 68 24.76 23.94 19.73
C MET A 68 24.73 23.69 18.22
N VAL A 69 24.77 24.77 17.43
CA VAL A 69 24.82 24.70 15.97
C VAL A 69 26.24 24.32 15.56
N ARG A 70 26.50 23.01 15.43
CA ARG A 70 27.48 22.52 14.46
C ARG A 70 26.67 21.97 13.29
N SER A 71 26.56 22.79 12.25
CA SER A 71 26.04 22.34 10.96
C SER A 71 27.17 21.58 10.29
N ASP A 72 27.24 20.28 10.52
CA ASP A 72 28.17 19.43 9.78
C ASP A 72 27.48 19.08 8.45
N GLU A 73 27.99 19.69 7.38
CA GLU A 73 27.62 19.39 6.01
C GLU A 73 28.15 17.99 5.68
N LYS A 74 27.27 17.03 5.41
CA LYS A 74 27.69 15.71 4.95
C LYS A 74 27.03 15.41 3.62
N ALA A 75 27.86 15.30 2.58
CA ALA A 75 27.45 14.68 1.33
C ALA A 75 27.01 13.24 1.63
N VAL A 76 25.78 12.91 1.26
CA VAL A 76 25.20 11.57 1.47
C VAL A 76 25.19 10.80 0.15
N TYR A 77 24.97 11.50 -0.97
CA TYR A 77 24.94 10.90 -2.29
C TYR A 77 25.72 11.75 -3.30
N GLU A 78 26.33 11.09 -4.26
CA GLU A 78 26.99 11.70 -5.41
C GLU A 78 26.21 11.37 -6.69
N TYR A 79 26.19 12.33 -7.61
CA TYR A 79 25.67 12.17 -8.96
C TYR A 79 26.82 12.15 -9.95
N SER A 80 27.01 11.03 -10.63
CA SER A 80 28.04 10.84 -11.65
C SER A 80 27.40 10.60 -13.02
N LEU A 81 28.18 10.74 -14.09
CA LEU A 81 27.73 10.42 -15.44
C LEU A 81 28.36 9.10 -15.89
N ALA A 82 27.54 8.20 -16.44
CA ALA A 82 28.04 7.08 -17.23
C ALA A 82 27.68 7.25 -18.70
N GLN A 83 28.66 6.98 -19.55
CA GLN A 83 28.46 6.84 -20.98
C GLN A 83 27.89 5.45 -21.29
N LEU A 84 26.81 5.47 -22.06
CA LEU A 84 26.15 4.31 -22.60
C LEU A 84 26.00 4.54 -24.11
N LYS A 85 26.96 4.03 -24.89
CA LYS A 85 27.12 4.33 -26.32
C LYS A 85 27.29 5.84 -26.56
N ASP A 86 26.33 6.46 -27.25
CA ASP A 86 26.36 7.89 -27.62
C ASP A 86 25.56 8.78 -26.67
N ARG A 87 24.97 8.21 -25.61
CA ARG A 87 24.17 8.94 -24.62
C ARG A 87 24.72 8.76 -23.22
N PHE A 88 24.27 9.62 -22.31
CA PHE A 88 24.69 9.59 -20.92
C PHE A 88 23.53 9.26 -20.00
N VAL A 89 23.81 8.49 -18.96
CA VAL A 89 22.89 8.21 -17.86
C VAL A 89 23.47 8.79 -16.58
N VAL A 90 22.63 9.49 -15.82
CA VAL A 90 22.99 9.97 -14.49
C VAL A 90 22.96 8.79 -13.53
N ILE A 91 23.99 8.63 -12.71
CA ILE A 91 24.06 7.61 -11.67
C ILE A 91 24.04 8.33 -10.33
N ARG A 92 23.21 7.85 -9.41
CA ARG A 92 23.25 8.24 -8.01
C ARG A 92 23.84 7.11 -7.18
N HIS A 93 24.93 7.39 -6.46
CA HIS A 93 25.62 6.42 -5.60
C HIS A 93 25.96 7.03 -4.25
N ASN A 94 26.39 6.21 -3.28
CA ASN A 94 26.87 6.73 -2.01
C ASN A 94 28.26 7.36 -2.19
N VAL A 95 28.56 8.35 -1.36
CA VAL A 95 29.92 8.91 -1.24
C VAL A 95 30.90 7.79 -0.89
N ASP A 96 32.09 7.82 -1.50
CA ASP A 96 33.17 6.83 -1.33
C ASP A 96 32.87 5.39 -1.82
N GLU A 97 31.75 5.17 -2.53
CA GLU A 97 31.45 3.86 -3.13
C GLU A 97 32.16 3.74 -4.49
N PRO A 98 33.07 2.77 -4.68
CA PRO A 98 33.77 2.61 -5.94
C PRO A 98 32.77 2.23 -7.04
N LEU A 99 32.80 2.99 -8.13
CA LEU A 99 32.01 2.69 -9.32
C LEU A 99 32.80 1.77 -10.24
N ASP A 100 32.34 0.54 -10.36
CA ASP A 100 32.83 -0.41 -11.35
C ASP A 100 32.04 -0.25 -12.66
N GLY A 101 32.61 -0.70 -13.77
CA GLY A 101 31.95 -0.61 -15.08
C GLY A 101 30.61 -1.35 -15.15
N VAL A 102 30.33 -2.30 -14.24
CA VAL A 102 29.02 -2.95 -14.10
C VAL A 102 28.20 -2.19 -13.07
N LEU A 103 27.12 -1.56 -13.52
CA LEU A 103 26.25 -0.75 -12.69
C LEU A 103 24.95 -1.48 -12.39
N GLU A 104 24.50 -1.41 -11.14
CA GLU A 104 23.28 -2.03 -10.65
C GLU A 104 22.46 -1.03 -9.83
N GLY A 105 21.20 -0.85 -10.19
CA GLY A 105 20.34 0.08 -9.47
C GLY A 105 18.92 0.17 -10.02
N ALA A 106 18.11 1.01 -9.39
CA ALA A 106 16.74 1.25 -9.82
C ALA A 106 16.65 2.51 -10.69
N LEU A 107 15.94 2.42 -11.80
CA LEU A 107 15.66 3.57 -12.67
C LEU A 107 14.63 4.48 -12.01
N PHE A 108 14.98 5.76 -11.87
CA PHE A 108 14.09 6.82 -11.44
C PHE A 108 14.22 8.03 -12.36
N ARG A 109 13.26 8.94 -12.35
CA ARG A 109 13.41 10.21 -13.05
C ARG A 109 14.55 11.01 -12.44
N VAL A 110 15.38 11.64 -13.29
CA VAL A 110 16.45 12.54 -12.83
C VAL A 110 15.80 13.77 -12.17
N PRO A 111 16.28 14.21 -10.99
CA PRO A 111 15.88 15.50 -10.43
C PRO A 111 16.16 16.64 -11.43
N ALA A 112 15.24 17.60 -11.56
CA ALA A 112 15.33 18.66 -12.58
C ALA A 112 16.65 19.45 -12.49
N ASP A 113 17.13 19.71 -11.26
CA ASP A 113 18.35 20.47 -11.01
C ASP A 113 19.59 19.71 -11.52
N VAL A 114 19.67 18.41 -11.23
CA VAL A 114 20.76 17.53 -11.69
C VAL A 114 20.70 17.34 -13.20
N TYR A 115 19.49 17.22 -13.77
CA TYR A 115 19.29 17.11 -15.21
C TYR A 115 19.76 18.36 -15.96
N GLY A 116 19.55 19.56 -15.39
CA GLY A 116 20.06 20.81 -15.93
C GLY A 116 21.59 20.83 -15.96
N ILE A 117 22.23 20.55 -14.83
CA ILE A 117 23.70 20.50 -14.70
C ILE A 117 24.30 19.48 -15.68
N ALA A 118 23.72 18.28 -15.76
CA ALA A 118 24.21 17.22 -16.64
C ALA A 118 24.15 17.63 -18.12
N ASN A 119 23.08 18.30 -18.56
CA ASN A 119 22.96 18.78 -19.94
C ASN A 119 23.87 19.97 -20.25
N GLU A 120 24.20 20.81 -19.27
CA GLU A 120 25.16 21.92 -19.47
C GLU A 120 26.60 21.40 -19.63
N LEU A 121 26.94 20.29 -18.96
CA LEU A 121 28.27 19.68 -19.02
C LEU A 121 28.50 18.87 -20.30
N ILE A 122 27.44 18.41 -20.96
CA ILE A 122 27.53 17.57 -22.17
C ILE A 122 27.13 18.39 -23.40
N ASP A 123 28.09 18.61 -24.30
CA ASP A 123 27.91 19.48 -25.45
C ASP A 123 27.21 18.82 -26.66
N GLY A 124 26.41 19.63 -27.35
CA GLY A 124 26.12 19.58 -28.79
C GLY A 124 25.23 18.48 -29.38
N GLU A 125 25.44 17.20 -29.08
CA GLU A 125 24.74 16.09 -29.78
C GLU A 125 24.45 14.87 -28.89
N ARG A 126 25.20 14.69 -27.80
CA ARG A 126 25.01 13.56 -26.87
C ARG A 126 23.97 13.94 -25.82
N GLN A 127 22.82 13.27 -25.84
CA GLN A 127 21.73 13.59 -24.91
C GLN A 127 21.88 12.84 -23.58
N VAL A 128 21.62 13.54 -22.48
CA VAL A 128 21.40 12.92 -21.18
C VAL A 128 20.02 12.28 -21.15
N LEU A 129 19.97 11.02 -20.75
CA LEU A 129 18.73 10.27 -20.60
C LEU A 129 17.86 10.91 -19.50
N PRO A 130 16.52 10.93 -19.65
CA PRO A 130 15.60 11.58 -18.71
C PRO A 130 15.40 10.77 -17.41
N PHE A 131 16.23 9.76 -17.18
CA PHE A 131 16.23 8.91 -15.99
C PHE A 131 17.64 8.75 -15.43
N MET A 132 17.71 8.50 -14.12
CA MET A 132 18.91 8.15 -13.40
C MET A 132 18.87 6.71 -12.95
N LEU A 133 20.03 6.09 -12.84
CA LEU A 133 20.23 4.84 -12.13
C LEU A 133 20.56 5.14 -10.68
N ASP A 134 19.71 4.68 -9.77
CA ASP A 134 19.90 4.88 -8.34
C ASP A 134 20.41 3.61 -7.66
N MET A 135 21.65 3.69 -7.18
CA MET A 135 22.40 2.62 -6.54
C MET A 135 22.34 2.72 -5.01
N THR A 136 21.70 3.75 -4.45
CA THR A 136 21.69 4.07 -3.00
C THR A 136 20.77 3.19 -2.15
N GLY A 137 20.14 2.18 -2.75
CA GLY A 137 19.16 1.33 -2.09
C GLY A 137 17.78 1.98 -1.87
N ALA A 138 17.43 3.06 -2.59
CA ALA A 138 16.10 3.67 -2.43
C ALA A 138 14.94 2.71 -2.77
N LEU A 139 15.15 1.76 -3.69
CA LEU A 139 14.19 0.68 -3.95
C LEU A 139 13.94 -0.14 -2.69
N GLN A 140 15.00 -0.57 -2.01
CA GLN A 140 14.90 -1.32 -0.75
C GLN A 140 14.19 -0.50 0.34
N LYS A 141 14.48 0.81 0.44
CA LYS A 141 13.76 1.72 1.35
C LYS A 141 12.26 1.78 1.02
N LYS A 142 11.88 1.97 -0.25
CA LYS A 142 10.47 1.96 -0.71
C LYS A 142 9.77 0.64 -0.39
N VAL A 143 10.42 -0.48 -0.67
CA VAL A 143 9.88 -1.83 -0.41
C VAL A 143 9.70 -2.05 1.10
N THR A 144 10.67 -1.64 1.90
CA THR A 144 10.60 -1.72 3.37
C THR A 144 9.41 -0.91 3.89
N GLN A 145 9.19 0.31 3.39
CA GLN A 145 8.02 1.12 3.72
C GLN A 145 6.70 0.43 3.33
N ILE A 146 6.63 -0.17 2.15
CA ILE A 146 5.47 -0.94 1.70
C ILE A 146 5.19 -2.09 2.69
N PHE A 147 6.21 -2.86 3.08
CA PHE A 147 6.03 -3.96 4.03
C PHE A 147 5.58 -3.48 5.42
N TYR A 148 6.11 -2.36 5.91
CA TYR A 148 5.67 -1.77 7.19
C TYR A 148 4.18 -1.42 7.20
N ILE A 149 3.63 -0.96 6.07
CA ILE A 149 2.21 -0.60 5.95
C ILE A 149 1.36 -1.85 5.65
N MET A 150 1.82 -2.73 4.75
CA MET A 150 1.05 -3.90 4.32
C MET A 150 0.88 -4.94 5.43
N THR A 151 1.94 -5.19 6.21
CA THR A 151 1.94 -6.23 7.24
C THR A 151 0.82 -6.06 8.27
N PRO A 152 0.63 -4.91 8.95
CA PRO A 152 -0.44 -4.76 9.94
C PRO A 152 -1.84 -4.85 9.30
N VAL A 153 -2.02 -4.31 8.10
CA VAL A 153 -3.32 -4.37 7.39
C VAL A 153 -3.65 -5.82 7.01
N PHE A 154 -2.65 -6.58 6.53
CA PHE A 154 -2.80 -7.99 6.21
C PHE A 154 -3.13 -8.82 7.45
N LEU A 155 -2.38 -8.64 8.55
CA LEU A 155 -2.63 -9.33 9.82
C LEU A 155 -4.03 -9.03 10.36
N PHE A 156 -4.47 -7.78 10.28
CA PHE A 156 -5.82 -7.39 10.67
C PHE A 156 -6.89 -8.06 9.81
N ALA A 157 -6.67 -8.16 8.50
CA ALA A 157 -7.58 -8.84 7.59
C ALA A 157 -7.66 -10.36 7.88
N VAL A 158 -6.51 -11.01 8.06
CA VAL A 158 -6.42 -12.44 8.42
C VAL A 158 -7.09 -12.70 9.77
N PHE A 159 -6.86 -11.86 10.77
CA PHE A 159 -7.51 -11.96 12.06
C PHE A 159 -9.05 -11.90 11.96
N ASN A 160 -9.58 -10.97 11.17
CA ASN A 160 -11.03 -10.89 10.94
C ASN A 160 -11.58 -12.09 10.17
N LEU A 161 -10.83 -12.60 9.19
CA LEU A 161 -11.20 -13.81 8.45
C LEU A 161 -11.26 -15.02 9.38
N ILE A 162 -10.25 -15.22 10.22
CA ILE A 162 -10.23 -16.29 11.21
C ILE A 162 -11.43 -16.18 12.15
N ARG A 163 -11.73 -14.97 12.67
CA ARG A 163 -12.92 -14.76 13.50
C ARG A 163 -14.23 -15.07 12.77
N ALA A 164 -14.32 -14.76 11.48
CA ALA A 164 -15.49 -15.08 10.67
C ALA A 164 -15.65 -16.59 10.51
N LEU A 165 -14.57 -17.31 10.21
CA LEU A 165 -14.58 -18.78 10.10
C LEU A 165 -14.99 -19.44 11.43
N TYR A 166 -14.44 -18.98 12.56
CA TYR A 166 -14.86 -19.48 13.87
C TYR A 166 -16.35 -19.25 14.17
N ARG A 167 -16.92 -18.12 13.71
CA ARG A 167 -18.36 -17.83 13.86
C ARG A 167 -19.23 -18.67 12.92
N MET A 168 -18.70 -19.14 11.81
CA MET A 168 -19.41 -20.04 10.90
C MET A 168 -19.42 -21.48 11.40
N MET A 169 -18.33 -21.93 12.03
CA MET A 169 -18.23 -23.28 12.57
C MET A 169 -19.00 -23.49 13.87
N ASP A 170 -19.07 -22.47 14.73
CA ASP A 170 -19.73 -22.54 16.03
C ASP A 170 -20.83 -21.46 16.12
N ARG A 171 -22.08 -21.91 15.97
CA ARG A 171 -23.27 -21.04 16.04
C ARG A 171 -23.36 -20.30 17.37
N GLU A 172 -22.93 -20.91 18.47
CA GLU A 172 -23.03 -20.31 19.81
C GLU A 172 -22.08 -19.12 20.00
N ARG A 173 -21.00 -19.08 19.22
CA ARG A 173 -20.07 -17.95 19.22
C ARG A 173 -20.56 -16.77 18.39
N HIS A 174 -21.61 -16.96 17.59
CA HIS A 174 -22.18 -15.89 16.79
C HIS A 174 -22.82 -14.83 17.70
N PRO A 175 -22.50 -13.52 17.55
CA PRO A 175 -23.05 -12.48 18.44
C PRO A 175 -24.57 -12.42 18.47
N VAL A 176 -25.24 -12.73 17.35
CA VAL A 176 -26.70 -12.80 17.28
C VAL A 176 -27.22 -13.95 18.14
N TYR A 177 -26.56 -15.11 18.10
CA TYR A 177 -26.97 -16.27 18.89
C TYR A 177 -26.80 -16.02 20.39
N LYS A 178 -25.71 -15.36 20.79
CA LYS A 178 -25.52 -14.88 22.17
C LYS A 178 -26.61 -13.89 22.62
N LYS A 179 -27.09 -13.03 21.72
CA LYS A 179 -28.23 -12.15 22.02
C LYS A 179 -29.54 -12.94 22.12
N LEU A 180 -29.77 -13.93 21.27
CA LEU A 180 -30.97 -14.76 21.35
C LEU A 180 -31.07 -15.50 22.69
N ARG A 181 -29.93 -15.93 23.25
CA ARG A 181 -29.87 -16.52 24.60
C ARG A 181 -30.41 -15.62 25.72
N THR A 182 -30.45 -14.29 25.54
CA THR A 182 -31.04 -13.42 26.58
C THR A 182 -32.55 -13.52 26.64
N PHE A 183 -33.19 -14.11 25.63
CA PHE A 183 -34.64 -14.29 25.55
C PHE A 183 -35.09 -15.73 25.90
N GLY A 184 -34.17 -16.59 26.36
CA GLY A 184 -34.44 -18.00 26.67
C GLY A 184 -33.55 -18.94 25.86
N ASP A 185 -34.10 -20.08 25.42
CA ASP A 185 -33.41 -20.97 24.51
C ASP A 185 -33.22 -20.29 23.14
N ALA A 186 -31.97 -20.24 22.67
CA ALA A 186 -31.62 -19.52 21.46
C ALA A 186 -32.09 -20.22 20.18
N ASP A 187 -32.20 -21.56 20.17
CA ASP A 187 -32.71 -22.31 19.04
C ASP A 187 -34.22 -22.13 18.92
N GLU A 188 -34.95 -22.16 20.05
CA GLU A 188 -36.39 -21.87 20.08
C GLU A 188 -36.69 -20.44 19.65
N ALA A 189 -35.93 -19.46 20.16
CA ALA A 189 -36.08 -18.06 19.77
C ALA A 189 -35.81 -17.87 18.27
N ALA A 190 -34.73 -18.47 17.73
CA ALA A 190 -34.40 -18.42 16.31
C ALA A 190 -35.50 -19.07 15.44
N LEU A 191 -36.04 -20.22 15.86
CA LEU A 191 -37.14 -20.89 15.18
C LEU A 191 -38.40 -20.02 15.16
N SER A 192 -38.78 -19.43 16.30
CA SER A 192 -39.96 -18.55 16.39
C SER A 192 -39.82 -17.33 15.47
N ILE A 193 -38.64 -16.71 15.42
CA ILE A 193 -38.34 -15.60 14.52
C ILE A 193 -38.47 -16.05 13.06
N ASN A 194 -37.89 -17.19 12.69
CA ASN A 194 -37.95 -17.68 11.31
C ASN A 194 -39.39 -18.01 10.86
N GLN A 195 -40.20 -18.57 11.75
CA GLN A 195 -41.62 -18.85 11.49
C GLN A 195 -42.42 -17.57 11.31
N GLU A 196 -42.27 -16.60 12.21
CA GLU A 196 -42.97 -15.31 12.10
C GLU A 196 -42.51 -14.50 10.89
N MET A 197 -41.22 -14.55 10.57
CA MET A 197 -40.66 -13.90 9.37
C MET A 197 -41.13 -14.51 8.05
N SER A 198 -41.65 -15.75 8.09
CA SER A 198 -42.24 -16.41 6.91
C SER A 198 -43.72 -16.06 6.71
N ASN A 199 -44.35 -15.44 7.71
CA ASN A 199 -45.74 -14.98 7.67
C ASN A 199 -45.81 -13.48 7.34
N GLU A 200 -46.91 -12.80 7.68
CA GLU A 200 -47.07 -11.37 7.44
C GLU A 200 -46.13 -10.55 8.36
N VAL A 201 -45.19 -9.82 7.73
CA VAL A 201 -44.19 -8.99 8.40
C VAL A 201 -44.40 -7.53 8.02
N ILE A 202 -44.51 -6.66 9.02
CA ILE A 202 -44.58 -5.22 8.78
C ILE A 202 -43.16 -4.70 8.62
N ARG A 203 -42.84 -4.19 7.43
CA ARG A 203 -41.53 -3.60 7.14
C ARG A 203 -41.60 -2.08 7.22
N VAL A 204 -40.83 -1.49 8.13
CA VAL A 204 -40.70 -0.03 8.27
C VAL A 204 -39.22 0.34 8.14
N LYS A 205 -38.83 0.96 7.02
CA LYS A 205 -37.43 1.28 6.70
C LYS A 205 -36.52 0.03 6.78
N ASN A 206 -35.63 -0.01 7.78
CA ASN A 206 -34.68 -1.08 8.08
C ASN A 206 -35.11 -1.95 9.28
N TYR A 207 -36.38 -1.85 9.68
CA TYR A 207 -37.01 -2.66 10.70
C TYR A 207 -37.96 -3.69 10.10
N TYR A 208 -37.94 -4.89 10.67
CA TYR A 208 -38.95 -5.92 10.48
C TYR A 208 -39.66 -6.10 11.82
N VAL A 209 -40.98 -5.91 11.79
CA VAL A 209 -41.84 -6.04 12.97
C VAL A 209 -42.76 -7.23 12.73
N THR A 210 -42.68 -8.19 13.65
CA THR A 210 -43.54 -9.37 13.71
C THR A 210 -44.36 -9.31 15.01
N PRO A 211 -45.35 -10.20 15.22
CA PRO A 211 -46.15 -10.19 16.44
C PRO A 211 -45.30 -10.26 17.72
N SER A 212 -44.21 -11.03 17.72
CA SER A 212 -43.38 -11.22 18.92
C SER A 212 -42.02 -10.55 18.86
N TRP A 213 -41.57 -10.04 17.71
CA TRP A 213 -40.19 -9.60 17.51
C TRP A 213 -40.07 -8.31 16.72
N ILE A 214 -39.02 -7.54 17.05
CA ILE A 214 -38.58 -6.37 16.31
C ILE A 214 -37.12 -6.60 15.93
N ILE A 215 -36.84 -6.51 14.64
CA ILE A 215 -35.52 -6.80 14.07
C ILE A 215 -35.04 -5.59 13.29
N ARG A 216 -33.92 -5.01 13.70
CA ARG A 216 -33.25 -3.92 12.96
C ARG A 216 -32.06 -4.46 12.20
N GLN A 217 -32.08 -4.32 10.89
CA GLN A 217 -30.97 -4.68 10.02
C GLN A 217 -30.08 -3.45 9.78
N ASN A 218 -28.82 -3.52 10.20
CA ASN A 218 -27.79 -2.58 9.83
C ASN A 218 -26.76 -3.28 8.93
N TRP A 219 -25.88 -2.52 8.29
CA TRP A 219 -24.89 -3.05 7.32
C TRP A 219 -23.94 -4.10 7.92
N PHE A 220 -23.69 -4.05 9.23
CA PHE A 220 -22.76 -4.95 9.91
C PHE A 220 -23.33 -5.63 11.15
N THR A 221 -24.57 -5.32 11.54
CA THR A 221 -25.17 -5.83 12.77
C THR A 221 -26.66 -6.08 12.60
N LEU A 222 -27.13 -7.11 13.30
CA LEU A 222 -28.55 -7.38 13.49
C LEU A 222 -28.88 -7.09 14.96
N LYS A 223 -29.86 -6.21 15.20
CA LYS A 223 -30.42 -6.04 16.54
C LYS A 223 -31.78 -6.73 16.60
N ILE A 224 -32.04 -7.42 17.71
CA ILE A 224 -33.27 -8.19 17.95
C ILE A 224 -33.80 -7.80 19.33
N ALA A 225 -35.10 -7.51 19.41
CA ALA A 225 -35.84 -7.20 20.62
C ALA A 225 -37.21 -7.88 20.57
N ARG A 226 -37.82 -8.09 21.73
CA ARG A 226 -39.21 -8.57 21.82
C ARG A 226 -40.16 -7.43 21.46
N ASN A 227 -41.21 -7.76 20.72
CA ASN A 227 -42.31 -6.85 20.47
C ASN A 227 -43.31 -6.93 21.64
N TYR A 228 -43.50 -5.82 22.33
CA TYR A 228 -44.51 -5.67 23.39
C TYR A 228 -45.55 -4.61 23.04
N PHE A 229 -45.60 -4.20 21.76
CA PHE A 229 -46.43 -3.09 21.31
C PHE A 229 -47.87 -3.50 21.08
N GLU A 230 -48.79 -2.66 21.56
CA GLU A 230 -50.21 -2.83 21.31
C GLU A 230 -50.59 -2.26 19.92
N PRO A 231 -51.61 -2.82 19.23
CA PRO A 231 -51.90 -2.52 17.82
C PRO A 231 -52.22 -1.04 17.49
N ASP A 232 -52.58 -0.23 18.50
CA ASP A 232 -53.15 1.11 18.30
C ASP A 232 -52.28 2.26 18.86
N GLU A 233 -51.08 1.98 19.36
CA GLU A 233 -50.17 2.99 19.90
C GLU A 233 -49.04 3.35 18.92
N VAL A 234 -48.66 4.64 18.89
CA VAL A 234 -47.57 5.13 18.06
C VAL A 234 -46.24 4.98 18.81
N TYR A 235 -45.37 4.10 18.32
CA TYR A 235 -44.08 3.83 18.97
C TYR A 235 -42.88 4.34 18.18
N ASP A 236 -41.88 4.81 18.92
CA ASP A 236 -40.56 5.15 18.40
C ASP A 236 -39.64 3.91 18.40
N LEU A 237 -39.51 3.27 17.24
CA LEU A 237 -38.72 2.06 17.05
C LEU A 237 -37.21 2.23 17.36
N ASP A 238 -36.69 3.46 17.36
CA ASP A 238 -35.28 3.71 17.70
C ASP A 238 -35.00 3.54 19.21
N LYS A 239 -36.03 3.61 20.07
CA LYS A 239 -35.90 3.46 21.53
C LYS A 239 -35.98 2.01 22.04
N VAL A 240 -36.23 1.06 21.15
CA VAL A 240 -36.43 -0.36 21.49
C VAL A 240 -35.11 -1.09 21.79
N PHE A 241 -33.97 -0.57 21.33
CA PHE A 241 -32.70 -1.31 21.18
C PHE A 241 -31.49 -0.75 21.89
#